data_AF-A0A1I0WH39-F1
#
_entry.id   AF-A0A1I0WH39-F1
#
_cell.length_a   1.000
_cell.length_b   1.000
_cell.length_c   1.000
_cell.angle_alpha   90.00
_cell.angle_beta   90.00
_cell.angle_gamma   90.00
#
_symmetry.space_group_name_H-M   'P 1'
#
loop_
_entity.id
_entity.type
_entity.pdbx_description
1 polymer ?
#
loop_
_entity_poly.entity_id
_entity_poly.type
_entity_poly.pdbx_seq_one_letter_code
_entity_poly.pdbx_strand_id
1 'polypeptide(L)'
;MTYTIFITLLTLFCGITNITLEWLKKMVDTNVAVLSTITGLLVGGVGTVFYFIFMELPFDITMVLYVILEAFATTIASQVGYDKIISLLAEFKKGTKE
;
A
#
# COMPACT_ATOMS: atom_id res chain seq x y z
N MET A 1 -6.40 -12.63 5.46
CA MET A 1 -6.68 -11.25 5.93
C MET A 1 -8.11 -10.86 5.55
N THR A 2 -8.85 -10.10 6.36
CA THR A 2 -10.19 -9.60 5.96
C THR A 2 -10.07 -8.41 5.00
N TYR A 3 -11.10 -8.15 4.19
CA TYR A 3 -11.09 -7.03 3.24
C TYR A 3 -10.89 -5.67 3.93
N THR A 4 -11.43 -5.51 5.13
CA THR A 4 -11.28 -4.27 5.92
C THR A 4 -9.82 -4.01 6.30
N ILE A 5 -9.10 -5.05 6.75
CA ILE A 5 -7.69 -4.93 7.13
C ILE A 5 -6.84 -4.64 5.89
N PHE A 6 -7.13 -5.34 4.77
CA PHE A 6 -6.48 -5.07 3.48
C PHE A 6 -6.59 -3.60 3.10
N ILE A 7 -7.81 -3.07 3.03
CA ILE A 7 -8.03 -1.67 2.65
C ILE A 7 -7.37 -0.68 3.63
N THR A 8 -7.36 -1.03 4.92
CA THR A 8 -6.74 -0.18 5.95
C THR A 8 -5.22 -0.11 5.79
N LEU A 9 -4.56 -1.27 5.60
CA LEU A 9 -3.12 -1.34 5.36
C LEU A 9 -2.73 -0.65 4.06
N LEU A 10 -3.44 -0.95 2.97
CA LEU A 10 -3.27 -0.28 1.69
C LEU A 10 -3.31 1.25 1.82
N THR A 11 -4.31 1.79 2.53
CA THR A 11 -4.44 3.23 2.72
C THR A 11 -3.24 3.79 3.50
N LEU A 12 -2.88 3.16 4.63
CA LEU A 12 -1.74 3.58 5.43
C LEU A 12 -0.44 3.55 4.64
N PHE A 13 -0.19 2.47 3.90
CA PHE A 13 1.00 2.31 3.08
C PHE A 13 1.05 3.30 1.93
N CYS A 14 -0.07 3.60 1.26
CA CYS A 14 -0.10 4.67 0.26
C CYS A 14 0.29 6.04 0.85
N GLY A 15 -0.19 6.36 2.05
CA GLY A 15 0.20 7.58 2.76
C GLY A 15 1.71 7.62 3.02
N ILE A 16 2.25 6.53 3.57
CA ILE A 16 3.69 6.40 3.86
C ILE A 16 4.52 6.46 2.58
N THR A 17 4.11 5.77 1.51
CA THR A 17 4.79 5.78 0.20
C THR A 17 4.87 7.19 -0.36
N ASN A 18 3.79 7.98 -0.28
CA ASN A 18 3.78 9.34 -0.82
C ASN A 18 4.70 10.28 -0.03
N ILE A 19 4.66 10.23 1.29
CA ILE A 19 5.58 11.00 2.16
C ILE A 19 7.04 10.61 1.87
N THR A 20 7.30 9.31 1.78
CA THR A 20 8.64 8.77 1.51
C THR A 20 9.14 9.19 0.12
N LEU A 21 8.26 9.16 -0.88
CA LEU A 21 8.58 9.54 -2.25
C LEU A 21 8.90 11.04 -2.35
N GLU A 22 8.15 11.91 -1.67
CA GLU A 22 8.45 13.35 -1.61
C GLU A 22 9.82 13.64 -1.01
N TRP A 23 10.21 12.87 0.01
CA TRP A 23 11.52 12.99 0.63
C TRP A 23 12.63 12.46 -0.29
N LEU A 24 12.45 11.28 -0.89
CA LEU A 24 13.43 10.68 -1.79
C LEU A 24 13.68 11.51 -3.05
N LYS A 25 12.64 12.14 -3.62
CA LYS A 25 12.77 13.06 -4.77
C LYS A 25 13.72 14.22 -4.51
N LYS A 26 13.90 14.64 -3.25
CA LYS A 26 14.82 15.72 -2.87
C LYS A 26 16.27 15.25 -2.72
N MET A 27 16.49 13.95 -2.57
CA MET A 27 17.80 13.37 -2.28
C MET A 27 18.41 12.62 -3.45
N VAL A 28 17.57 12.09 -4.35
CA VAL A 28 17.99 11.23 -5.44
C VAL A 28 17.53 11.84 -6.77
N ASP A 29 18.49 12.15 -7.63
CA ASP A 29 18.21 12.64 -8.98
C ASP A 29 18.05 11.43 -9.92
N THR A 30 16.84 10.88 -9.96
CA THR A 30 16.48 9.69 -10.75
C THR A 30 15.05 9.81 -11.25
N ASN A 31 14.70 9.00 -12.24
CA ASN A 31 13.34 8.95 -12.77
C ASN A 31 12.31 8.71 -11.66
N VAL A 32 11.43 9.69 -11.47
CA VAL A 32 10.38 9.71 -10.45
C VAL A 32 9.46 8.50 -10.54
N ALA A 33 9.19 7.99 -11.74
CA ALA A 33 8.34 6.81 -11.93
C ALA A 33 9.00 5.56 -11.35
N VAL A 34 10.28 5.34 -11.66
CA VAL A 34 11.06 4.20 -11.13
C VAL A 34 11.16 4.29 -9.61
N LEU A 35 11.43 5.50 -9.09
CA LEU A 35 11.50 5.75 -7.66
C LEU A 35 10.16 5.44 -6.97
N SER A 36 9.04 5.91 -7.53
CA SER A 36 7.70 5.64 -6.98
C SER A 36 7.34 4.16 -6.93
N THR A 37 7.71 3.41 -7.97
CA THR A 37 7.46 1.97 -8.05
C THR A 37 8.27 1.21 -7.01
N ILE A 38 9.56 1.52 -6.87
CA ILE A 38 10.42 0.87 -5.87
C ILE A 38 9.93 1.19 -4.46
N THR A 39 9.61 2.46 -4.17
CA THR A 39 9.10 2.86 -2.86
C THR A 39 7.75 2.21 -2.55
N GLY A 40 6.84 2.12 -3.52
CA GLY A 40 5.55 1.45 -3.36
C GLY A 40 5.70 -0.05 -3.07
N LEU A 41 6.55 -0.75 -3.82
CA LEU A 41 6.81 -2.18 -3.63
C LEU A 41 7.47 -2.46 -2.28
N LEU A 42 8.44 -1.62 -1.87
CA LEU A 42 9.09 -1.77 -0.58
C LEU A 42 8.12 -1.48 0.57
N VAL A 43 7.44 -0.34 0.56
CA VAL A 43 6.54 0.03 1.66
C VAL A 43 5.36 -0.94 1.77
N GLY A 44 4.70 -1.28 0.66
CA GLY A 44 3.57 -2.21 0.67
C GLY A 44 3.99 -3.64 0.98
N GLY A 45 5.07 -4.14 0.37
CA GLY A 45 5.54 -5.51 0.58
C GLY A 45 6.15 -5.70 1.98
N VAL A 46 7.16 -4.89 2.32
CA VAL A 46 7.84 -4.99 3.61
C VAL A 46 6.91 -4.61 4.75
N GLY A 47 6.07 -3.59 4.58
CA GLY A 47 5.07 -3.20 5.59
C GLY A 47 4.08 -4.32 5.89
N THR A 48 3.60 -5.04 4.86
CA THR A 48 2.69 -6.18 5.04
C THR A 48 3.37 -7.36 5.73
N VAL A 49 4.65 -7.63 5.42
CA VAL A 49 5.44 -8.65 6.11
C VAL A 49 5.60 -8.30 7.60
N PHE A 50 5.92 -7.04 7.92
CA PHE A 50 5.97 -6.59 9.31
C PHE A 50 4.63 -6.79 10.02
N TYR A 51 3.52 -6.44 9.37
CA TYR A 51 2.19 -6.66 9.94
C TYR A 51 1.95 -8.14 10.31
N PHE A 52 2.33 -9.08 9.44
CA PHE A 52 2.18 -10.52 9.75
C PHE A 52 3.07 -10.98 10.90
N ILE A 53 4.30 -10.47 11.00
CA ILE A 53 5.19 -10.77 12.14
C ILE A 53 4.60 -10.22 13.44
N PHE A 54 4.13 -8.97 13.46
CA PHE A 54 3.55 -8.34 14.66
C PHE A 54 2.25 -8.99 15.12
N MET A 55 1.48 -9.56 14.20
CA MET A 55 0.22 -10.26 14.51
C MET A 55 0.41 -11.75 14.74
N GLU A 56 1.65 -12.24 14.81
CA GLU A 56 2.01 -13.65 15.01
C GLU A 56 1.28 -14.61 14.04
N LEU A 57 1.09 -14.13 12.81
CA LEU A 57 0.33 -14.85 11.79
C LEU A 57 1.23 -15.92 11.13
N PRO A 58 0.76 -17.18 11.00
CA PRO A 58 1.57 -18.27 10.45
C PRO A 58 1.89 -18.05 8.97
N PHE A 59 3.18 -17.98 8.62
CA PHE A 59 3.64 -17.82 7.24
C PHE A 59 3.25 -19.03 6.37
N ASP A 60 2.16 -18.87 5.63
CA ASP A 60 1.63 -19.84 4.65
C ASP A 60 1.54 -19.21 3.26
N ILE A 61 1.33 -20.02 2.22
CA ILE A 61 1.23 -19.63 0.80
C ILE A 61 0.23 -18.49 0.62
N THR A 62 -0.91 -18.52 1.33
CA THR A 62 -1.92 -17.46 1.26
C THR A 62 -1.38 -16.11 1.72
N MET A 63 -0.47 -16.07 2.70
CA MET A 63 0.14 -14.83 3.18
C MET A 63 1.12 -14.25 2.17
N VAL A 64 1.91 -15.11 1.52
CA VAL A 64 2.80 -14.69 0.42
C VAL A 64 1.99 -14.03 -0.69
N LEU A 65 0.85 -14.60 -1.05
CA LEU A 65 -0.07 -13.97 -2.02
C LEU A 65 -0.59 -12.61 -1.55
N TYR A 66 -0.93 -12.45 -0.27
CA TYR A 66 -1.35 -11.16 0.26
C TYR A 66 -0.24 -10.11 0.27
N VAL A 67 1.00 -10.47 0.59
CA VAL A 67 2.15 -9.56 0.52
C VAL A 67 2.35 -9.05 -0.90
N ILE A 68 2.31 -9.97 -1.87
CA ILE A 68 2.46 -9.62 -3.29
C ILE A 68 1.31 -8.69 -3.71
N LEU A 69 0.08 -9.06 -3.38
CA LEU A 69 -1.10 -8.26 -3.72
C LEU A 69 -1.04 -6.85 -3.11
N GLU A 70 -0.67 -6.72 -1.83
CA GLU A 70 -0.50 -5.43 -1.17
C GLU A 70 0.64 -4.60 -1.76
N ALA A 71 1.78 -5.20 -2.09
CA ALA A 71 2.89 -4.49 -2.70
C ALA A 71 2.50 -3.86 -4.04
N PHE A 72 1.81 -4.63 -4.90
CA PHE A 72 1.30 -4.12 -6.18
C PHE A 72 0.17 -3.11 -5.99
N ALA A 73 -0.78 -3.40 -5.11
CA ALA A 73 -1.90 -2.51 -4.83
C ALA A 73 -1.40 -1.17 -4.30
N THR A 74 -0.50 -1.16 -3.31
CA THR A 74 0.12 0.03 -2.74
C THR A 74 0.86 0.84 -3.81
N THR A 75 1.60 0.16 -4.69
CA THR A 75 2.30 0.82 -5.80
C THR A 75 1.35 1.54 -6.74
N ILE A 76 0.32 0.85 -7.23
CA ILE A 76 -0.65 1.44 -8.17
C ILE A 76 -1.46 2.55 -7.48
N ALA A 77 -1.94 2.28 -6.27
CA ALA A 77 -2.77 3.21 -5.51
C ALA A 77 -2.04 4.49 -5.12
N SER A 78 -0.76 4.39 -4.72
CA SER A 78 0.06 5.56 -4.41
C SER A 78 0.26 6.48 -5.62
N GLN A 79 0.37 5.92 -6.83
CA GLN A 79 0.50 6.68 -8.07
C GLN A 79 -0.81 7.33 -8.54
N VAL A 80 -1.96 6.71 -8.28
CA VAL A 80 -3.28 7.29 -8.57
C VAL A 80 -3.55 8.53 -7.70
N GLY A 81 -2.91 8.60 -6.53
CA GLY A 81 -2.98 9.70 -5.58
C GLY A 81 -3.82 9.33 -4.36
N TYR A 82 -3.27 9.56 -3.17
CA TYR A 82 -3.88 9.22 -1.88
C TYR A 82 -5.29 9.81 -1.71
N ASP A 83 -5.50 11.05 -2.15
CA ASP A 83 -6.80 11.74 -2.07
C ASP A 83 -7.88 11.05 -2.92
N LYS A 84 -7.50 10.55 -4.11
CA LYS A 84 -8.42 9.78 -4.96
C LYS A 84 -8.71 8.40 -4.39
N ILE A 85 -7.72 7.76 -3.77
CA ILE A 85 -7.94 6.48 -3.07
C ILE A 85 -8.91 6.67 -1.91
N ILE A 86 -8.74 7.71 -1.08
CA ILE A 86 -9.69 8.00 0.00
C ILE A 86 -11.09 8.28 -0.55
N SER A 87 -11.22 9.06 -1.64
CA SER A 87 -12.54 9.34 -2.21
C SER A 87 -13.20 8.07 -2.76
N LEU A 88 -12.45 7.23 -3.48
CA LEU A 88 -12.93 5.96 -4.03
C LEU A 88 -13.31 4.96 -2.92
N LEU A 89 -12.53 4.91 -1.85
CA LEU A 89 -12.84 4.07 -0.68
C LEU A 89 -14.08 4.58 0.08
N ALA A 90 -14.25 5.90 0.18
CA ALA A 90 -15.43 6.50 0.76
C ALA A 90 -16.70 6.20 -0.07
N GLU A 91 -16.60 6.21 -1.40
CA GLU A 91 -17.68 5.78 -2.30
C GLU A 91 -17.98 4.28 -2.16
N PHE A 92 -16.97 3.42 -2.14
CA PHE A 92 -17.16 1.98 -1.93
C PHE A 92 -17.89 1.68 -0.62
N LYS A 93 -17.50 2.34 0.47
CA LYS A 93 -18.15 2.20 1.78
C LYS A 93 -19.60 2.70 1.80
N LYS A 94 -19.95 3.65 0.93
CA LYS A 94 -21.33 4.13 0.75
C LYS A 94 -22.16 3.14 -0.07
N GLY A 95 -21.63 2.63 -1.18
CA GLY A 95 -22.35 1.71 -2.07
C GLY A 95 -22.61 0.32 -1.49
N THR A 96 -21.95 -0.08 -0.38
CA THR A 96 -22.26 -1.35 0.31
C THR A 96 -23.39 -1.25 1.33
N LYS A 97 -24.00 -0.06 1.49
CA LYS A 97 -25.11 0.18 2.44
C LYS A 97 -26.49 0.30 1.77
N GLU A 98 -26.56 0.15 0.44
CA GLU A 98 -27.79 -0.04 -0.32
C GLU A 98 -28.00 -1.52 -0.64
#